data_AF-X1RCW8-F1
#
_entry.id   AF-X1RCW8-F1
#
_cell.length_a   1.000
_cell.length_b   1.000
_cell.length_c   1.000
_cell.angle_alpha   90.00
_cell.angle_beta   90.00
_cell.angle_gamma   90.00
#
_symmetry.space_group_name_H-M   'P 1'
#
loop_
_entity.id
_entity.type
_entity.pdbx_description
1 polymer ?
#
loop_
_entity_poly.entity_id
_entity_poly.type
_entity_poly.pdbx_seq_one_letter_code
_entity_poly.pdbx_strand_id
1 'polypeptide(L)'
;VQNARIAESMGIDGENIIIAEDGDIIKMNSNLCRVSNNLHPQTIYIDGVGMGNIKDMVLRDRKILSRNGIIFIVVGIDYVRRRILCEPDFILKGIIYIENLTEILDDSKKIIKNSIQTCFNNNMANKTMIEDFINDRLEKFIFKKARIRPIIITKVISPDKH
;
A
#
# COMPACT_ATOMS: atom_id res chain seq x y z
N VAL A 1 26.35 19.14 7.87
CA VAL A 1 26.52 19.40 9.32
C VAL A 1 27.96 19.18 9.81
N GLN A 2 28.60 18.04 9.56
CA GLN A 2 29.97 17.81 10.06
C GLN A 2 31.00 18.80 9.50
N ASN A 3 30.90 19.15 8.21
CA ASN A 3 31.74 20.18 7.58
C ASN A 3 31.54 21.58 8.19
N ALA A 4 30.34 21.91 8.68
CA ALA A 4 30.06 23.18 9.35
C ALA A 4 30.82 23.27 10.69
N ARG A 5 30.86 22.18 11.45
CA ARG A 5 31.62 22.13 12.72
C ARG A 5 33.13 22.28 12.51
N ILE A 6 33.66 21.80 11.38
CA ILE A 6 35.06 22.01 11.01
C ILE A 6 35.30 23.51 10.76
N ALA A 7 34.43 24.17 10.00
CA ALA A 7 34.51 25.60 9.75
C ALA A 7 34.44 26.44 11.04
N GLU A 8 33.54 26.10 11.98
CA GLU A 8 33.49 26.73 13.31
C GLU A 8 34.81 26.54 14.07
N SER A 9 35.38 25.32 14.07
CA SER A 9 36.65 25.04 14.75
C SER A 9 37.85 25.79 14.16
N MET A 10 37.74 26.28 12.92
CA MET A 10 38.74 27.10 12.25
C MET A 10 38.52 28.61 12.48
N GLY A 11 37.56 28.99 13.33
CA GLY A 11 37.31 30.37 13.73
C GLY A 11 36.32 31.14 12.85
N ILE A 12 35.50 30.44 12.05
CA ILE A 12 34.39 31.07 11.32
C ILE A 12 33.19 31.14 12.25
N ASP A 13 32.61 32.33 12.44
CA ASP A 13 31.40 32.50 13.25
C ASP A 13 30.25 31.67 12.68
N GLY A 14 29.49 30.99 13.56
CA GLY A 14 28.37 30.15 13.16
C GLY A 14 27.30 30.89 12.34
N GLU A 15 27.14 32.19 12.58
CA GLU A 15 26.24 33.07 11.81
C GLU A 15 26.64 33.22 10.34
N ASN A 16 27.91 32.98 10.01
CA ASN A 16 28.44 33.02 8.65
C ASN A 16 28.49 31.64 7.97
N ILE A 17 27.95 30.60 8.63
CA ILE A 17 27.97 29.22 8.11
C ILE A 17 26.56 28.81 7.71
N ILE A 18 26.33 28.66 6.41
CA ILE A 18 25.03 28.26 5.85
C ILE A 18 25.07 26.78 5.49
N ILE A 19 24.15 26.00 6.07
CA ILE A 19 23.85 24.64 5.63
C ILE A 19 22.65 24.73 4.68
N ALA A 20 22.94 24.85 3.40
CA ALA A 20 21.90 24.99 2.38
C ALA A 20 21.28 23.63 2.04
N GLU A 21 19.97 23.64 1.80
CA GLU A 21 19.20 22.53 1.25
C GLU A 21 18.90 22.76 -0.24
N ASP A 22 18.48 21.69 -0.93
CA ASP A 22 18.11 21.78 -2.34
C ASP A 22 17.00 22.82 -2.52
N GLY A 23 17.26 23.79 -3.41
CA GLY A 23 16.32 24.86 -3.72
C GLY A 23 16.50 26.13 -2.89
N ASP A 24 17.37 26.16 -1.89
CA ASP A 24 17.66 27.38 -1.15
C ASP A 24 18.28 28.47 -2.04
N ILE A 25 17.71 29.68 -1.94
CA ILE A 25 18.23 30.89 -2.57
C ILE A 25 19.06 31.64 -1.53
N ILE A 26 20.38 31.60 -1.69
CA ILE A 26 21.32 32.32 -0.84
C ILE A 26 21.52 33.73 -1.38
N LYS A 27 21.23 34.75 -0.56
CA LYS A 27 21.59 36.15 -0.84
C LYS A 27 22.88 36.49 -0.13
N MET A 28 23.88 36.93 -0.89
CA MET A 28 25.19 37.31 -0.39
C MET A 28 25.61 38.69 -0.89
N ASN A 29 26.13 39.52 0.01
CA ASN A 29 26.85 40.75 -0.27
C ASN A 29 28.06 40.88 0.69
N SER A 30 28.81 41.97 0.63
CA SER A 30 30.02 42.19 1.43
C SER A 30 29.81 42.08 2.96
N ASN A 31 28.59 42.27 3.45
CA ASN A 31 28.26 42.36 4.87
C ASN A 31 27.18 41.34 5.32
N LEU A 32 26.63 40.54 4.41
CA LEU A 32 25.48 39.68 4.67
C LEU A 32 25.53 38.44 3.80
N CYS A 33 25.41 37.27 4.42
CA CYS A 33 25.17 36.00 3.74
C CYS A 33 24.02 35.30 4.45
N ARG A 34 22.87 35.12 3.77
CA ARG A 34 21.71 34.44 4.37
C ARG A 34 20.86 33.70 3.35
N VAL A 35 20.16 32.66 3.80
CA VAL A 35 19.07 32.04 3.03
C VAL A 35 17.91 33.03 2.97
N SER A 36 17.49 33.40 1.75
CA SER A 36 16.44 34.40 1.52
C SER A 36 15.10 33.79 1.10
N ASN A 37 15.11 32.63 0.46
CA ASN A 37 13.92 31.94 -0.01
C ASN A 37 14.26 30.48 -0.34
N ASN A 38 13.26 29.65 -0.64
CA ASN A 38 13.44 28.29 -1.10
C ASN A 38 12.52 28.02 -2.30
N LEU A 39 13.13 27.61 -3.42
CA LEU A 39 12.42 27.00 -4.53
C LEU A 39 12.20 25.54 -4.18
N HIS A 40 11.05 24.97 -4.54
CA HIS A 40 10.82 23.53 -4.36
C HIS A 40 11.12 22.82 -5.68
N PRO A 41 12.38 22.39 -5.95
CA PRO A 41 12.68 21.65 -7.16
C PRO A 41 11.91 20.34 -7.15
N GLN A 42 11.24 20.04 -8.27
CA GLN A 42 10.65 18.72 -8.45
C GLN A 42 11.76 17.73 -8.79
N THR A 43 11.90 16.68 -8.01
CA THR A 43 12.82 15.58 -8.34
C THR A 43 12.24 14.80 -9.52
N ILE A 44 12.94 14.82 -10.67
CA ILE A 44 12.53 14.10 -11.88
C ILE A 44 13.39 12.84 -12.02
N TYR A 45 12.75 11.67 -12.04
CA TYR A 45 13.40 10.40 -12.29
C TYR A 45 13.26 9.98 -13.76
N ILE A 46 14.38 9.77 -14.45
CA ILE A 46 14.43 9.36 -15.86
C ILE A 46 14.74 7.86 -15.92
N ASP A 47 13.86 7.09 -16.55
CA ASP A 47 14.12 5.71 -16.97
C ASP A 47 13.59 5.61 -18.39
N GLY A 48 14.39 5.06 -19.30
CA GLY A 48 14.53 5.41 -20.73
C GLY A 48 13.32 5.24 -21.66
N VAL A 49 12.10 5.16 -21.12
CA VAL A 49 10.85 5.07 -21.88
C VAL A 49 9.82 5.99 -21.23
N GLY A 50 9.67 7.20 -21.75
CA GLY A 50 8.53 8.09 -21.45
C GLY A 50 8.82 9.22 -20.45
N MET A 51 8.87 10.44 -20.98
CA MET A 51 8.83 11.68 -20.20
C MET A 51 7.47 11.84 -19.51
N GLY A 52 7.52 12.13 -18.20
CA GLY A 52 6.51 12.92 -17.50
C GLY A 52 5.27 12.17 -16.99
N ASN A 53 5.00 12.35 -15.69
CA ASN A 53 3.76 12.04 -14.98
C ASN A 53 3.24 10.61 -15.12
N ILE A 54 3.77 9.69 -14.30
CA ILE A 54 3.13 8.53 -13.63
C ILE A 54 4.28 7.63 -13.18
N LYS A 55 4.89 7.85 -12.01
CA LYS A 55 5.90 6.89 -11.48
C LYS A 55 5.87 6.63 -9.98
N ASP A 56 5.30 7.51 -9.15
CA ASP A 56 5.25 7.22 -7.71
C ASP A 56 4.27 6.09 -7.34
N MET A 57 3.09 6.04 -7.98
CA MET A 57 2.13 4.94 -7.70
C MET A 57 2.69 3.59 -8.13
N VAL A 58 3.22 3.48 -9.36
CA VAL A 58 3.68 2.18 -9.90
C VAL A 58 4.89 1.63 -9.15
N LEU A 59 5.85 2.49 -8.77
CA LEU A 59 7.02 2.07 -7.98
C LEU A 59 6.64 1.75 -6.53
N ARG A 60 5.71 2.49 -5.93
CA ARG A 60 5.15 2.18 -4.60
C ARG A 60 4.41 0.85 -4.61
N ASP A 61 3.58 0.60 -5.62
CA ASP A 61 2.83 -0.65 -5.77
C ASP A 61 3.79 -1.84 -5.92
N ARG A 62 4.84 -1.71 -6.73
CA ARG A 62 5.89 -2.75 -6.84
C ARG A 62 6.59 -3.04 -5.51
N LYS A 63 6.85 -2.02 -4.68
CA LYS A 63 7.48 -2.19 -3.36
C LYS A 63 6.57 -2.86 -2.33
N ILE A 64 5.27 -2.58 -2.37
CA ILE A 64 4.26 -3.24 -1.52
C ILE A 64 4.10 -4.70 -1.97
N LEU A 65 3.99 -4.93 -3.29
CA LEU A 65 3.90 -6.25 -3.90
C LEU A 65 5.10 -7.13 -3.61
N SER A 66 6.31 -6.58 -3.66
CA SER A 66 7.55 -7.35 -3.42
C SER A 66 7.75 -7.77 -1.97
N ARG A 67 7.02 -7.18 -1.01
CA ARG A 67 7.17 -7.47 0.43
C ARG A 67 6.06 -8.33 1.01
N ASN A 68 4.82 -8.12 0.58
CA ASN A 68 3.67 -8.73 1.25
C ASN A 68 2.90 -9.74 0.37
N GLY A 69 3.19 -9.78 -0.93
CA GLY A 69 2.51 -10.67 -1.88
C GLY A 69 1.04 -10.32 -2.14
N ILE A 70 0.37 -11.20 -2.90
CA ILE A 70 -1.03 -11.07 -3.33
C ILE A 70 -1.79 -12.33 -2.94
N ILE A 71 -3.03 -12.12 -2.48
CA ILE A 71 -4.03 -13.17 -2.28
C ILE A 71 -5.19 -12.93 -3.24
N PHE A 72 -5.42 -13.86 -4.15
CA PHE A 72 -6.63 -13.90 -4.95
C PHE A 72 -7.61 -14.87 -4.32
N ILE A 73 -8.88 -14.47 -4.24
CA ILE A 73 -9.95 -15.22 -3.62
C ILE A 73 -11.08 -15.36 -4.63
N VAL A 74 -11.56 -16.57 -4.83
CA VAL A 74 -12.72 -16.85 -5.70
C VAL A 74 -13.80 -17.51 -4.87
N VAL A 75 -15.02 -16.99 -4.96
CA VAL A 75 -16.19 -17.57 -4.28
C VAL A 75 -17.42 -17.60 -5.17
N GLY A 76 -18.06 -18.77 -5.25
CA GLY A 76 -19.30 -18.98 -5.97
C GLY A 76 -20.51 -18.70 -5.07
N ILE A 77 -21.43 -17.83 -5.49
CA ILE A 77 -22.60 -17.43 -4.71
C ILE A 77 -23.87 -17.50 -5.58
N ASP A 78 -24.94 -18.04 -5.00
CA ASP A 78 -26.30 -17.98 -5.54
C ASP A 78 -27.08 -16.88 -4.79
N TYR A 79 -27.28 -15.75 -5.47
CA TYR A 79 -28.01 -14.60 -4.91
C TYR A 79 -29.50 -14.88 -4.72
N VAL A 80 -30.09 -15.78 -5.51
CA VAL A 80 -31.53 -16.09 -5.44
C VAL A 80 -31.80 -16.96 -4.22
N ARG A 81 -31.02 -18.03 -4.07
CA ARG A 81 -31.13 -18.95 -2.93
C ARG A 81 -30.37 -18.49 -1.69
N ARG A 82 -29.71 -17.32 -1.75
CA ARG A 82 -28.89 -16.73 -0.67
C ARG A 82 -27.93 -17.74 -0.05
N ARG A 83 -27.19 -18.47 -0.89
CA ARG A 83 -26.26 -19.51 -0.43
C ARG A 83 -24.95 -19.47 -1.19
N ILE A 84 -23.92 -19.98 -0.54
CA ILE A 84 -22.61 -20.21 -1.15
C ILE A 84 -22.70 -21.52 -1.96
N LEU A 85 -22.19 -21.50 -3.19
CA LEU A 85 -22.22 -22.64 -4.10
C LEU A 85 -21.02 -23.56 -3.94
N CYS A 86 -19.85 -23.00 -3.64
CA CYS A 86 -18.60 -23.72 -3.46
C CYS A 86 -17.75 -23.09 -2.36
N GLU A 87 -16.84 -23.89 -1.79
CA GLU A 87 -15.85 -23.38 -0.83
C GLU A 87 -15.01 -22.26 -1.46
N PRO A 88 -14.70 -21.18 -0.72
CA PRO A 88 -13.78 -20.16 -1.20
C PRO A 88 -12.41 -20.76 -1.50
N ASP A 89 -11.88 -20.45 -2.68
CA ASP A 89 -10.56 -20.90 -3.11
C ASP A 89 -9.55 -19.74 -3.10
N PHE A 90 -8.29 -20.06 -2.82
CA PHE A 90 -7.22 -19.09 -2.59
C PHE A 90 -6.04 -19.35 -3.52
N ILE A 91 -5.63 -18.32 -4.24
CA ILE A 91 -4.40 -18.34 -5.04
C ILE A 91 -3.44 -17.30 -4.46
N LEU A 92 -2.29 -17.78 -3.98
CA LEU A 92 -1.27 -16.96 -3.35
C LEU A 92 -0.12 -16.70 -4.34
N LYS A 93 0.33 -15.45 -4.47
CA LYS A 93 1.50 -15.10 -5.29
C LYS A 93 2.45 -14.20 -4.50
N GLY A 94 3.74 -14.53 -4.49
CA GLY A 94 4.76 -13.75 -3.79
C GLY A 94 4.68 -13.81 -2.26
N ILE A 95 3.87 -14.73 -1.72
CA ILE A 95 3.79 -15.03 -0.29
C ILE A 95 4.67 -16.24 -0.04
N ILE A 96 5.93 -15.97 0.28
CA ILE A 96 6.92 -16.99 0.63
C ILE A 96 7.02 -17.05 2.16
N TYR A 97 6.69 -18.21 2.73
CA TYR A 97 6.93 -18.52 4.14
C TYR A 97 6.01 -17.80 5.15
N ILE A 98 4.77 -18.29 5.31
CA ILE A 98 3.90 -17.98 6.44
C ILE A 98 3.80 -19.24 7.32
N GLU A 99 4.14 -19.11 8.60
CA GLU A 99 3.89 -20.16 9.59
C GLU A 99 2.38 -20.41 9.73
N ASN A 100 1.99 -21.69 9.79
CA ASN A 100 0.58 -22.09 9.92
C ASN A 100 -0.33 -21.54 8.81
N LEU A 101 0.20 -21.38 7.59
CA LEU A 101 -0.55 -20.90 6.44
C LEU A 101 -1.87 -21.65 6.24
N THR A 102 -1.87 -22.98 6.36
CA THR A 102 -3.07 -23.80 6.20
C THR A 102 -4.17 -23.42 7.20
N GLU A 103 -3.81 -23.23 8.48
CA GLU A 103 -4.76 -22.81 9.52
C GLU A 103 -5.32 -21.42 9.23
N ILE A 104 -4.45 -20.48 8.82
CA ILE A 104 -4.84 -19.12 8.45
C ILE A 104 -5.82 -19.15 7.26
N LEU A 105 -5.58 -19.99 6.26
CA LEU A 105 -6.48 -20.15 5.11
C LEU A 105 -7.82 -20.75 5.52
N ASP A 106 -7.83 -21.77 6.38
CA ASP A 106 -9.07 -22.40 6.84
C ASP A 106 -9.91 -21.47 7.73
N ASP A 107 -9.29 -20.69 8.59
CA ASP A 107 -9.97 -19.64 9.33
C ASP A 107 -10.46 -18.51 8.41
N SER A 108 -9.69 -18.17 7.37
CA SER A 108 -10.11 -17.22 6.35
C SER A 108 -11.36 -17.69 5.61
N LYS A 109 -11.48 -18.99 5.28
CA LYS A 109 -12.72 -19.57 4.71
C LYS A 109 -13.93 -19.34 5.61
N LYS A 110 -13.78 -19.57 6.92
CA LYS A 110 -14.86 -19.33 7.90
C LYS A 110 -15.27 -17.85 7.93
N ILE A 111 -14.29 -16.95 7.90
CA ILE A 111 -14.53 -15.50 7.85
C ILE A 111 -15.30 -15.12 6.59
N ILE A 112 -14.90 -15.62 5.42
CA ILE A 112 -15.59 -15.36 4.14
C ILE A 112 -17.04 -15.82 4.21
N LYS A 113 -17.29 -17.06 4.66
CA LYS A 113 -18.64 -17.61 4.78
C LYS A 113 -19.54 -16.76 5.69
N ASN A 114 -19.03 -16.41 6.86
CA ASN A 114 -19.74 -15.56 7.81
C ASN A 114 -19.99 -14.15 7.24
N SER A 115 -19.05 -13.62 6.46
CA SER A 115 -19.17 -12.31 5.83
C SER A 115 -20.28 -12.31 4.79
N ILE A 116 -20.31 -13.32 3.92
CA ILE A 116 -21.37 -13.51 2.93
C ILE A 116 -22.74 -13.68 3.59
N GLN A 117 -22.83 -14.50 4.63
CA GLN A 117 -24.09 -14.68 5.36
C GLN A 117 -24.58 -13.38 6.00
N THR A 118 -23.65 -12.57 6.53
CA THR A 118 -23.95 -11.25 7.08
C THR A 118 -24.50 -10.31 5.99
N CYS A 119 -23.86 -10.30 4.82
CA CYS A 119 -24.34 -9.53 3.67
C CYS A 119 -25.75 -9.94 3.25
N PHE A 120 -26.04 -11.24 3.21
CA PHE A 120 -27.40 -11.74 2.89
C PHE A 120 -28.44 -11.32 3.92
N ASN A 121 -28.11 -11.37 5.21
CA ASN A 121 -29.02 -10.96 6.28
C ASN A 121 -29.30 -9.46 6.23
N ASN A 122 -28.33 -8.66 5.80
CA ASN A 122 -28.45 -7.20 5.65
C ASN A 122 -29.01 -6.77 4.28
N ASN A 123 -29.52 -7.70 3.46
CA ASN A 123 -30.00 -7.45 2.09
C ASN A 123 -28.98 -6.74 1.19
N MET A 124 -27.68 -6.94 1.42
CA MET A 124 -26.62 -6.47 0.54
C MET A 124 -26.59 -7.36 -0.71
N ALA A 125 -27.19 -6.87 -1.80
CA ALA A 125 -27.30 -7.60 -3.07
C ALA A 125 -26.22 -7.22 -4.10
N ASN A 126 -25.39 -6.21 -3.81
CA ASN A 126 -24.35 -5.77 -4.73
C ASN A 126 -23.08 -6.62 -4.58
N LYS A 127 -22.65 -7.22 -5.70
CA LYS A 127 -21.40 -7.96 -5.82
C LYS A 127 -20.19 -7.21 -5.27
N THR A 128 -20.00 -5.95 -5.67
CA THR A 128 -18.85 -5.15 -5.24
C THR A 128 -18.85 -4.93 -3.73
N MET A 129 -20.01 -4.67 -3.13
CA MET A 129 -20.12 -4.50 -1.67
C MET A 129 -19.75 -5.79 -0.91
N ILE A 130 -20.11 -6.96 -1.44
CA ILE A 130 -19.71 -8.24 -0.84
C ILE A 130 -18.20 -8.46 -0.95
N GLU A 131 -17.63 -8.18 -2.13
CA GLU A 131 -16.18 -8.26 -2.37
C GLU A 131 -15.41 -7.35 -1.39
N ASP A 132 -15.84 -6.09 -1.25
CA ASP A 132 -15.22 -5.11 -0.33
C ASP A 132 -15.37 -5.53 1.13
N PHE A 133 -16.56 -6.00 1.54
CA PHE A 133 -16.81 -6.45 2.91
C PHE A 133 -15.96 -7.67 3.30
N ILE A 134 -15.71 -8.58 2.35
CA ILE A 134 -14.80 -9.70 2.54
C ILE A 134 -13.36 -9.20 2.69
N ASN A 135 -12.90 -8.32 1.79
CA ASN A 135 -11.54 -7.78 1.78
C ASN A 135 -11.20 -7.09 3.12
N ASP A 136 -12.08 -6.21 3.60
CA ASP A 136 -11.90 -5.48 4.86
C ASP A 136 -11.72 -6.38 6.08
N ARG A 137 -12.46 -7.50 6.12
CA ARG A 137 -12.40 -8.44 7.25
C ARG A 137 -11.17 -9.32 7.17
N LEU A 138 -10.80 -9.77 5.97
CA LEU A 138 -9.63 -10.59 5.76
C LEU A 138 -8.34 -9.79 5.98
N GLU A 139 -8.26 -8.54 5.56
CA GLU A 139 -7.08 -7.70 5.80
C GLU A 139 -6.79 -7.57 7.30
N LYS A 140 -7.83 -7.27 8.10
CA LYS A 140 -7.72 -7.17 9.56
C LYS A 140 -7.29 -8.51 10.19
N PHE A 141 -7.86 -9.61 9.71
CA PHE A 141 -7.54 -10.95 10.22
C PHE A 141 -6.09 -11.37 9.89
N ILE A 142 -5.70 -11.24 8.62
CA ILE A 142 -4.36 -11.60 8.15
C ILE A 142 -3.30 -10.75 8.84
N PHE A 143 -3.54 -9.44 8.99
CA PHE A 143 -2.62 -8.59 9.72
C PHE A 143 -2.49 -9.01 11.20
N LYS A 144 -3.59 -9.42 11.85
CA LYS A 144 -3.56 -9.89 13.24
C LYS A 144 -2.81 -11.21 13.40
N LYS A 145 -2.97 -12.15 12.47
CA LYS A 145 -2.39 -13.50 12.54
C LYS A 145 -0.96 -13.58 11.99
N ALA A 146 -0.71 -13.01 10.83
CA ALA A 146 0.55 -13.16 10.08
C ALA A 146 1.40 -11.87 10.05
N ARG A 147 0.92 -10.75 10.58
CA ARG A 147 1.62 -9.44 10.61
C ARG A 147 2.04 -8.91 9.22
N ILE A 148 1.38 -9.38 8.17
CA ILE A 148 1.54 -8.89 6.80
C ILE A 148 0.26 -8.21 6.31
N ARG A 149 0.40 -7.36 5.28
CA ARG A 149 -0.72 -6.74 4.55
C ARG A 149 -0.62 -7.07 3.07
N PRO A 150 -1.03 -8.27 2.66
CA PRO A 150 -1.04 -8.62 1.24
C PRO A 150 -2.11 -7.82 0.51
N ILE A 151 -1.93 -7.64 -0.79
CA ILE A 151 -3.02 -7.13 -1.63
C ILE A 151 -4.04 -8.27 -1.77
N ILE A 152 -5.29 -8.01 -1.37
CA ILE A 152 -6.38 -9.00 -1.43
C ILE A 152 -7.30 -8.63 -2.58
N ILE A 153 -7.51 -9.58 -3.49
CA ILE A 153 -8.40 -9.42 -4.63
C ILE A 153 -9.46 -10.53 -4.55
N THR A 154 -10.66 -10.15 -4.14
CA THR A 154 -11.80 -11.07 -4.08
C THR A 154 -12.65 -10.96 -5.34
N LYS A 155 -13.02 -12.11 -5.91
CA LYS A 155 -13.97 -12.21 -7.01
C LYS A 155 -15.13 -13.11 -6.64
N VAL A 156 -16.33 -12.53 -6.65
CA VAL A 156 -17.58 -13.27 -6.47
C VAL A 156 -18.11 -13.68 -7.85
N ILE A 157 -18.42 -14.96 -8.02
CA ILE A 157 -19.00 -15.50 -9.25
C ILE A 157 -20.40 -16.00 -8.92
N SER A 158 -21.38 -15.68 -9.75
CA SER A 158 -22.72 -16.24 -9.67
C SER A 158 -23.05 -16.96 -10.98
N PRO A 159 -23.88 -18.02 -10.93
CA PRO A 159 -24.41 -18.61 -12.15
C PRO A 159 -25.17 -17.54 -12.94
N ASP A 160 -25.04 -17.56 -14.26
CA ASP A 160 -25.85 -16.72 -15.12
C ASP A 160 -27.33 -17.07 -14.91
N LYS A 161 -28.16 -16.03 -14.79
CA LYS A 161 -29.61 -16.20 -14.86
C LYS A 161 -29.97 -16.44 -16.32
N HIS A 162 -30.30 -17.68 -16.66
CA HIS A 162 -31.18 -17.92 -17.80
C HIS A 162 -32.59 -17.42 -17.49
#